data_AF-A0A498KWK3-F1
#
_entry.id   AF-A0A498KWK3-F1
#
_cell.length_a   1.000
_cell.length_b   1.000
_cell.length_c   1.000
_cell.angle_alpha   90.00
_cell.angle_beta   90.00
_cell.angle_gamma   90.00
#
_symmetry.space_group_name_H-M   'P 1'
#
loop_
_entity.id
_entity.type
_entity.pdbx_description
1 polymer ?
#
loop_
_entity_poly.entity_id
_entity_poly.type
_entity_poly.pdbx_seq_one_letter_code
_entity_poly.pdbx_strand_id
1 'polypeptide(L)'
;MSPTVDIYSETSGELVNEDTGFLSNVGDNLEFEIDNVYIAKRGGGEDSYLNGSYFEFDLDRRAMHEDKITAPEPVQEVVQWCAPDIILVVDEEPVLSVETTYHELTYNNIAQRIPRQVKPAMEGVPSVIFQKIESYDTDTAYLTWFAETFRKANQIYEPPCLALMFTEEDHDDKTTRLASLCNWAVNGDQNGSMETVSQTVENIATDFEPESILKTKNGRRRSWIRVDDDYVTSIPGPNPDRQGWHTKGTGNLDPYPGMAKMSEVLFAYNEEGEKIRDLRIFFRNLPRDFWWFQENEEELYYRLMKEFADEIYYADQSDQIDV
;
A
#
# COMPACT_ATOMS: atom_id res chain seq x y z
N MET A 1 -7.02 -23.18 24.65
CA MET A 1 -8.20 -22.68 23.89
C MET A 1 -7.75 -22.65 22.44
N SER A 2 -8.64 -22.87 21.48
CA SER A 2 -8.28 -22.58 20.08
C SER A 2 -8.05 -21.07 19.96
N PRO A 3 -7.06 -20.63 19.16
CA PRO A 3 -6.86 -19.21 18.94
C PRO A 3 -8.09 -18.60 18.26
N THR A 4 -8.39 -17.34 18.57
CA THR A 4 -9.45 -16.58 17.92
C THR A 4 -8.92 -15.92 16.66
N VAL A 5 -9.63 -16.04 15.54
CA VAL A 5 -9.25 -15.45 14.24
C VAL A 5 -10.27 -14.41 13.82
N ASP A 6 -9.84 -13.15 13.77
CA ASP A 6 -10.66 -12.02 13.37
C ASP A 6 -10.21 -11.43 12.04
N ILE A 7 -11.15 -10.81 11.32
CA ILE A 7 -10.87 -10.04 10.11
C ILE A 7 -11.24 -8.57 10.32
N TYR A 8 -10.28 -7.68 10.07
CA TYR A 8 -10.53 -6.24 9.95
C TYR A 8 -10.47 -5.83 8.48
N SER A 9 -11.47 -5.14 7.98
CA SER A 9 -11.55 -4.74 6.57
C SER A 9 -11.92 -3.27 6.41
N GLU A 10 -11.41 -2.64 5.34
CA GLU A 10 -11.75 -1.26 5.00
C GLU A 10 -13.24 -1.12 4.69
N THR A 11 -13.79 -2.00 3.86
CA THR A 11 -15.21 -1.96 3.44
C THR A 11 -15.82 -3.36 3.33
N SER A 12 -17.14 -3.47 3.51
CA SER A 12 -17.84 -4.73 3.24
C SER A 12 -17.79 -5.14 1.76
N GLY A 13 -17.56 -4.19 0.85
CA GLY A 13 -17.40 -4.49 -0.57
C GLY A 13 -16.13 -5.29 -0.84
N GLU A 14 -15.01 -4.90 -0.24
CA GLU A 14 -13.75 -5.65 -0.37
C GLU A 14 -13.83 -7.03 0.29
N LEU A 15 -14.70 -7.20 1.29
CA LEU A 15 -14.85 -8.47 1.99
C LEU A 15 -15.77 -9.46 1.26
N VAL A 16 -17.00 -9.05 0.91
CA VAL A 16 -18.09 -9.97 0.51
C VAL A 16 -18.73 -9.67 -0.85
N ASN A 17 -18.12 -8.81 -1.68
CA ASN A 17 -18.57 -8.66 -3.07
C ASN A 17 -18.46 -10.00 -3.80
N GLU A 18 -19.53 -10.40 -4.49
CA GLU A 18 -19.62 -11.72 -5.13
C GLU A 18 -18.56 -11.94 -6.23
N ASP A 19 -18.17 -10.87 -6.93
CA ASP A 19 -17.24 -10.96 -8.05
C ASP A 19 -15.78 -10.69 -7.63
N THR A 20 -15.56 -9.85 -6.61
CA THR A 20 -14.22 -9.32 -6.28
C THR A 20 -13.88 -9.37 -4.80
N GLY A 21 -14.81 -9.80 -3.95
CA GLY A 21 -14.62 -9.80 -2.50
C GLY A 21 -13.66 -10.90 -2.05
N PHE A 22 -12.86 -10.60 -1.03
CA PHE A 22 -11.88 -11.52 -0.48
C PHE A 22 -12.50 -12.85 -0.05
N LEU A 23 -13.59 -12.86 0.71
CA LEU A 23 -14.21 -14.10 1.18
C LEU A 23 -14.91 -14.86 0.05
N SER A 24 -15.43 -14.15 -0.96
CA SER A 24 -16.05 -14.80 -2.12
C SER A 24 -15.02 -15.54 -2.99
N ASN A 25 -13.79 -15.03 -3.08
CA ASN A 25 -12.72 -15.64 -3.86
C ASN A 25 -11.92 -16.67 -3.07
N VAL A 26 -11.60 -16.37 -1.81
CA VAL A 26 -10.60 -17.11 -1.01
C VAL A 26 -11.26 -17.98 0.07
N GLY A 27 -12.47 -17.62 0.52
CA GLY A 27 -13.10 -18.15 1.73
C GLY A 27 -13.25 -19.68 1.76
N ASP A 28 -13.65 -20.29 0.66
CA ASP A 28 -13.83 -21.75 0.56
C ASP A 28 -12.52 -22.54 0.70
N ASN A 29 -11.36 -21.87 0.57
CA ASN A 29 -10.02 -22.47 0.67
C ASN A 29 -9.32 -22.14 1.99
N LEU A 30 -9.97 -21.43 2.92
CA LEU A 30 -9.42 -21.15 4.24
C LEU A 30 -9.55 -22.39 5.15
N GLU A 31 -8.47 -22.71 5.85
CA GLU A 31 -8.36 -23.88 6.74
C GLU A 31 -8.56 -23.51 8.22
N PHE A 32 -9.16 -22.34 8.47
CA PHE A 32 -9.49 -21.82 9.79
C PHE A 32 -10.91 -21.25 9.80
N GLU A 33 -11.53 -21.22 10.97
CA GLU A 33 -12.81 -20.57 11.18
C GLU A 33 -12.57 -19.09 11.49
N ILE A 34 -13.40 -18.21 10.93
CA ILE A 34 -13.38 -16.78 11.24
C ILE A 34 -14.38 -16.55 12.38
N ASP A 35 -13.89 -16.08 13.52
CA ASP A 35 -14.71 -15.84 14.70
C ASP A 35 -15.48 -14.52 14.57
N ASN A 36 -14.79 -13.43 14.19
CA ASN A 36 -15.41 -12.11 14.04
C ASN A 36 -14.93 -11.37 12.80
N VAL A 37 -15.77 -10.45 12.33
CA VAL A 37 -15.47 -9.56 11.21
C VAL A 37 -15.77 -8.12 11.61
N TYR A 38 -14.88 -7.21 11.27
CA TYR A 38 -14.95 -5.80 11.60
C TYR A 38 -14.74 -4.94 10.34
N ILE A 39 -15.65 -4.01 10.07
CA ILE A 39 -15.61 -3.12 8.90
C ILE A 39 -15.41 -1.67 9.34
N ALA A 40 -14.46 -0.96 8.72
CA ALA A 40 -14.19 0.44 9.06
C ALA A 40 -15.20 1.42 8.44
N LYS A 41 -15.52 1.28 7.15
CA LYS A 41 -16.35 2.25 6.43
C LYS A 41 -17.79 1.80 6.27
N ARG A 42 -18.71 2.63 6.75
CA ARG A 42 -20.10 2.62 6.32
C ARG A 42 -20.20 3.43 5.03
N GLY A 43 -20.88 2.92 3.99
CA GLY A 43 -21.01 3.62 2.72
C GLY A 43 -21.42 5.09 2.91
N GLY A 44 -20.56 6.03 2.48
CA GLY A 44 -20.76 7.48 2.59
C GLY A 44 -20.37 8.14 3.93
N GLY A 45 -19.69 7.44 4.85
CA GLY A 45 -19.18 7.98 6.13
C GLY A 45 -17.73 8.46 6.10
N GLU A 46 -17.28 9.09 7.20
CA GLU A 46 -15.89 9.53 7.42
C GLU A 46 -14.92 8.34 7.50
N ASP A 47 -13.67 8.55 7.06
CA ASP A 47 -12.57 7.59 7.14
C ASP A 47 -12.15 7.35 8.61
N SER A 48 -12.89 6.50 9.33
CA SER A 48 -12.65 6.29 10.76
C SER A 48 -11.49 5.33 11.07
N TYR A 49 -10.98 4.58 10.09
CA TYR A 49 -9.98 3.52 10.30
C TYR A 49 -8.67 4.03 10.93
N LEU A 50 -8.24 5.26 10.64
CA LEU A 50 -7.01 5.83 11.23
C LEU A 50 -7.06 5.89 12.76
N ASN A 51 -8.27 5.96 13.33
CA ASN A 51 -8.51 5.95 14.77
C ASN A 51 -8.89 4.55 15.27
N GLY A 52 -8.51 3.48 14.55
CA GLY A 52 -8.79 2.11 14.94
C GLY A 52 -10.28 1.77 15.00
N SER A 53 -11.12 2.51 14.28
CA SER A 53 -12.55 2.49 14.50
C SER A 53 -13.29 1.60 13.52
N TYR A 54 -13.97 0.58 14.03
CA TYR A 54 -14.66 -0.43 13.23
C TYR A 54 -16.07 -0.72 13.75
N PHE A 55 -16.83 -1.48 12.96
CA PHE A 55 -18.14 -2.01 13.30
C PHE A 55 -18.14 -3.51 13.09
N GLU A 56 -18.64 -4.27 14.06
CA GLU A 56 -18.86 -5.71 13.89
C GLU A 56 -19.80 -5.98 12.72
N PHE A 57 -19.49 -6.99 11.92
CA PHE A 57 -20.22 -7.37 10.72
C PHE A 57 -20.70 -8.81 10.82
N ASP A 58 -22.02 -8.97 10.76
CA ASP A 58 -22.67 -10.27 10.72
C ASP A 58 -22.61 -10.81 9.28
N LEU A 59 -21.75 -11.81 9.06
CA LEU A 59 -21.53 -12.43 7.75
C LEU A 59 -22.82 -13.06 7.19
N ASP A 60 -23.62 -13.72 8.02
CA ASP A 60 -24.85 -14.40 7.62
C ASP A 60 -25.91 -13.40 7.16
N ARG A 61 -26.04 -12.28 7.87
CA ARG A 61 -27.00 -11.22 7.55
C ARG A 61 -26.46 -10.21 6.55
N ARG A 62 -25.16 -10.24 6.27
CA ARG A 62 -24.42 -9.23 5.50
C ARG A 62 -24.70 -7.81 6.01
N ALA A 63 -24.66 -7.61 7.32
CA ALA A 63 -25.07 -6.37 7.96
C ALA A 63 -24.09 -5.94 9.07
N MET A 64 -23.81 -4.64 9.14
CA MET A 64 -23.02 -4.06 10.23
C MET A 64 -23.89 -3.83 11.46
N HIS A 65 -23.33 -4.10 12.63
CA HIS A 65 -23.87 -3.69 13.91
C HIS A 65 -23.75 -2.17 14.09
N GLU A 66 -24.64 -1.61 14.92
CA GLU A 66 -24.67 -0.16 15.15
C GLU A 66 -23.47 0.33 15.98
N ASP A 67 -23.03 -0.49 16.93
CA ASP A 67 -22.00 -0.16 17.90
C ASP A 67 -20.61 -0.11 17.27
N LYS A 68 -19.90 0.96 17.61
CA LYS A 68 -18.54 1.21 17.17
C LYS A 68 -17.57 0.56 18.15
N ILE A 69 -16.64 -0.22 17.65
CA ILE A 69 -15.55 -0.80 18.43
C ILE A 69 -14.23 -0.09 18.11
N THR A 70 -13.26 -0.25 19.01
CA THR A 70 -11.88 0.16 18.79
C THR A 70 -11.05 -1.09 18.62
N ALA A 71 -10.32 -1.20 17.51
CA ALA A 71 -9.43 -2.30 17.21
C ALA A 71 -8.28 -2.35 18.24
N PRO A 72 -7.68 -3.54 18.47
CA PRO A 72 -6.46 -3.67 19.25
C PRO A 72 -5.35 -2.73 18.75
N GLU A 73 -4.51 -2.25 19.66
CA GLU A 73 -3.43 -1.30 19.36
C GLU A 73 -2.54 -1.76 18.19
N PRO A 74 -2.09 -3.03 18.10
CA PRO A 74 -1.30 -3.50 16.95
C PRO A 74 -2.01 -3.34 15.59
N VAL A 75 -3.32 -3.54 15.54
CA VAL A 75 -4.11 -3.33 14.31
C VAL A 75 -4.17 -1.84 13.96
N GLN A 76 -4.25 -0.96 14.96
CA GLN A 76 -4.26 0.49 14.74
C GLN A 76 -2.94 0.96 14.15
N GLU A 77 -1.81 0.40 14.59
CA GLU A 77 -0.48 0.73 14.09
C GLU A 77 -0.35 0.40 12.59
N VAL A 78 -0.83 -0.78 12.17
CA VAL A 78 -0.81 -1.23 10.76
C VAL A 78 -1.56 -0.28 9.82
N VAL A 79 -2.67 0.31 10.25
CA VAL A 79 -3.52 1.15 9.39
C VAL A 79 -3.17 2.64 9.37
N GLN A 80 -2.13 3.06 10.11
CA GLN A 80 -1.82 4.49 10.27
C GLN A 80 -1.49 5.20 8.96
N TRP A 81 -0.97 4.51 7.96
CA TRP A 81 -0.69 5.13 6.65
C TRP A 81 -1.86 5.07 5.70
N CYS A 82 -2.54 3.93 5.67
CA CYS A 82 -3.77 3.69 4.93
C CYS A 82 -4.28 2.32 5.40
N ALA A 83 -5.60 2.13 5.46
CA ALA A 83 -6.14 0.80 5.68
C ALA A 83 -5.85 -0.09 4.46
N PRO A 84 -5.23 -1.27 4.64
CA PRO A 84 -5.33 -2.36 3.69
C PRO A 84 -6.78 -2.82 3.57
N ASP A 85 -7.12 -3.47 2.46
CA ASP A 85 -8.47 -4.00 2.27
C ASP A 85 -8.87 -5.01 3.36
N ILE A 86 -7.92 -5.86 3.79
CA ILE A 86 -8.10 -6.93 4.78
C ILE A 86 -6.87 -7.03 5.70
N ILE A 87 -7.09 -7.24 6.99
CA ILE A 87 -6.08 -7.61 7.98
C ILE A 87 -6.59 -8.86 8.71
N LEU A 88 -5.81 -9.93 8.67
CA LEU A 88 -6.04 -11.14 9.45
C LEU A 88 -5.39 -10.97 10.83
N VAL A 89 -6.14 -11.26 11.88
CA VAL A 89 -5.74 -11.06 13.27
C VAL A 89 -5.95 -12.36 14.04
N VAL A 90 -4.93 -12.78 14.80
CA VAL A 90 -4.98 -13.97 15.66
C VAL A 90 -4.72 -13.54 17.10
N ASP A 91 -5.66 -13.79 18.00
CA ASP A 91 -5.57 -13.41 19.42
C ASP A 91 -5.15 -11.92 19.60
N GLU A 92 -5.82 -11.01 18.88
CA GLU A 92 -5.57 -9.55 18.84
C GLU A 92 -4.29 -9.10 18.11
N GLU A 93 -3.46 -10.02 17.62
CA GLU A 93 -2.22 -9.72 16.89
C GLU A 93 -2.40 -9.83 15.36
N PRO A 94 -2.06 -8.81 14.57
CA PRO A 94 -2.12 -8.89 13.11
C PRO A 94 -1.06 -9.87 12.58
N VAL A 95 -1.50 -10.85 11.78
CA VAL A 95 -0.62 -11.89 11.22
C VAL A 95 -0.40 -11.76 9.71
N LEU A 96 -1.31 -11.09 9.01
CA LEU A 96 -1.20 -10.84 7.57
C LEU A 96 -2.06 -9.64 7.15
N SER A 97 -1.47 -8.75 6.37
CA SER A 97 -2.17 -7.69 5.65
C SER A 97 -2.39 -8.09 4.19
N VAL A 98 -3.63 -7.99 3.69
CA VAL A 98 -3.97 -8.31 2.30
C VAL A 98 -4.61 -7.10 1.63
N GLU A 99 -4.09 -6.74 0.46
CA GLU A 99 -4.68 -5.79 -0.46
C GLU A 99 -5.16 -6.53 -1.71
N THR A 100 -6.36 -6.26 -2.18
CA THR A 100 -6.95 -6.90 -3.36
C THR A 100 -7.31 -5.88 -4.41
N THR A 101 -6.89 -6.10 -5.65
CA THR A 101 -7.21 -5.16 -6.73
C THR A 101 -7.31 -5.83 -8.09
N TYR A 102 -8.48 -5.61 -8.70
CA TYR A 102 -8.79 -6.04 -10.05
C TYR A 102 -8.58 -4.92 -11.08
N HIS A 103 -8.07 -3.77 -10.64
CA HIS A 103 -7.67 -2.70 -11.54
C HIS A 103 -6.30 -2.98 -12.14
N GLU A 104 -6.19 -2.77 -13.45
CA GLU A 104 -4.90 -2.83 -14.14
C GLU A 104 -3.89 -1.84 -13.54
N LEU A 105 -2.62 -2.23 -13.62
CA LEU A 105 -1.49 -1.43 -13.16
C LEU A 105 -1.38 -0.16 -14.00
N THR A 106 -1.64 0.97 -13.34
CA THR A 106 -1.37 2.30 -13.87
C THR A 106 -0.44 3.05 -12.93
N TYR A 107 0.18 4.10 -13.44
CA TYR A 107 1.09 4.96 -12.69
C TYR A 107 0.53 5.41 -11.32
N ASN A 108 -0.72 5.90 -11.28
CA ASN A 108 -1.33 6.37 -10.03
C ASN A 108 -1.69 5.21 -9.10
N ASN A 109 -2.25 4.13 -9.68
CA ASN A 109 -2.74 2.98 -8.92
C ASN A 109 -1.61 2.30 -8.15
N ILE A 110 -0.43 2.14 -8.77
CA ILE A 110 0.74 1.55 -8.13
C ILE A 110 1.14 2.36 -6.91
N ALA A 111 1.36 3.66 -7.10
CA ALA A 111 1.86 4.53 -6.05
C ALA A 111 0.94 4.47 -4.82
N GLN A 112 -0.38 4.57 -5.01
CA GLN A 112 -1.36 4.53 -3.92
C GLN A 112 -1.29 3.28 -3.04
N ARG A 113 -0.84 2.16 -3.60
CA ARG A 113 -0.81 0.85 -2.91
C ARG A 113 0.47 0.61 -2.13
N ILE A 114 1.57 1.29 -2.46
CA ILE A 114 2.85 1.08 -1.79
C ILE A 114 2.76 1.33 -0.27
N PRO A 115 2.16 2.42 0.23
CA PRO A 115 2.03 2.64 1.68
C PRO A 115 1.23 1.56 2.40
N ARG A 116 0.18 1.00 1.75
CA ARG A 116 -0.66 -0.08 2.30
C ARG A 116 0.10 -1.38 2.55
N GLN A 117 1.27 -1.55 1.91
CA GLN A 117 2.08 -2.75 1.98
C GLN A 117 3.31 -2.54 2.85
N VAL A 118 3.96 -1.38 2.71
CA VAL A 118 5.16 -1.06 3.47
C VAL A 118 4.85 -0.81 4.95
N LYS A 119 3.72 -0.19 5.29
CA LYS A 119 3.37 0.05 6.69
C LYS A 119 3.22 -1.24 7.50
N PRO A 120 2.43 -2.26 7.09
CA PRO A 120 2.39 -3.53 7.80
C PRO A 120 3.78 -4.14 8.04
N ALA A 121 4.65 -4.16 7.02
CA ALA A 121 5.98 -4.74 7.16
C ALA A 121 6.89 -3.97 8.12
N MET A 122 6.75 -2.64 8.21
CA MET A 122 7.42 -1.84 9.24
C MET A 122 6.97 -2.19 10.66
N GLU A 123 5.72 -2.61 10.82
CA GLU A 123 5.14 -3.04 12.11
C GLU A 123 5.32 -4.55 12.37
N GLY A 124 6.18 -5.25 11.63
CA GLY A 124 6.43 -6.67 11.85
C GLY A 124 5.41 -7.61 11.19
N VAL A 125 4.46 -7.09 10.40
CA VAL A 125 3.36 -7.86 9.81
C VAL A 125 3.63 -8.14 8.33
N PRO A 126 3.66 -9.41 7.89
CA PRO A 126 3.73 -9.75 6.48
C PRO A 126 2.59 -9.10 5.68
N SER A 127 2.88 -8.69 4.44
CA SER A 127 1.88 -8.08 3.56
C SER A 127 1.84 -8.79 2.21
N VAL A 128 0.64 -8.86 1.62
CA VAL A 128 0.45 -9.32 0.25
C VAL A 128 -0.50 -8.40 -0.50
N ILE A 129 -0.14 -8.10 -1.75
CA ILE A 129 -1.05 -7.48 -2.70
C ILE A 129 -1.42 -8.47 -3.80
N PHE A 130 -2.72 -8.69 -3.97
CA PHE A 130 -3.31 -9.50 -5.02
C PHE A 130 -3.69 -8.62 -6.20
N GLN A 131 -2.88 -8.61 -7.25
CA GLN A 131 -2.89 -7.57 -8.28
C GLN A 131 -3.13 -8.12 -9.68
N LYS A 132 -4.23 -7.70 -10.30
CA LYS A 132 -4.48 -8.00 -11.71
C LYS A 132 -3.48 -7.31 -12.63
N ILE A 133 -2.93 -8.03 -13.59
CA ILE A 133 -2.08 -7.52 -14.67
C ILE A 133 -2.67 -7.95 -16.02
N GLU A 134 -2.33 -7.21 -17.08
CA GLU A 134 -2.80 -7.53 -18.44
C GLU A 134 -2.12 -8.80 -18.97
N SER A 135 -0.79 -8.86 -18.84
CA SER A 135 0.00 -10.05 -19.12
C SER A 135 1.33 -10.01 -18.36
N TYR A 136 2.01 -11.15 -18.25
CA TYR A 136 3.39 -11.20 -17.75
C TYR A 136 4.41 -10.69 -18.78
N ASP A 137 4.06 -10.76 -20.06
CA ASP A 137 4.91 -10.34 -21.18
C ASP A 137 4.74 -8.86 -21.55
N THR A 138 3.86 -8.12 -20.86
CA THR A 138 3.65 -6.71 -21.17
C THR A 138 4.80 -5.89 -20.61
N ASP A 139 5.64 -5.37 -21.51
CA ASP A 139 6.72 -4.41 -21.25
C ASP A 139 6.14 -3.03 -20.85
N THR A 140 5.43 -3.01 -19.74
CA THR A 140 5.03 -1.77 -19.07
C THR A 140 6.05 -1.50 -17.98
N ALA A 141 6.73 -0.35 -18.09
CA ALA A 141 7.64 0.11 -17.03
C ALA A 141 6.97 0.09 -15.64
N TYR A 142 5.64 0.26 -15.59
CA TYR A 142 4.86 0.19 -14.36
C TYR A 142 4.90 -1.18 -13.68
N LEU A 143 4.82 -2.28 -14.44
CA LEU A 143 4.91 -3.63 -13.91
C LEU A 143 6.28 -3.88 -13.26
N THR A 144 7.36 -3.50 -13.95
CA THR A 144 8.72 -3.68 -13.42
C THR A 144 9.01 -2.76 -12.24
N TRP A 145 8.51 -1.51 -12.22
CA TRP A 145 8.64 -0.64 -11.04
C TRP A 145 7.90 -1.23 -9.84
N PHE A 146 6.70 -1.74 -10.06
CA PHE A 146 5.90 -2.37 -9.02
C PHE A 146 6.66 -3.58 -8.45
N ALA A 147 7.01 -4.56 -9.29
CA ALA A 147 7.74 -5.76 -8.88
C ALA A 147 9.05 -5.43 -8.14
N GLU A 148 9.85 -4.50 -8.68
CA GLU A 148 11.10 -4.09 -8.03
C GLU A 148 10.88 -3.43 -6.68
N THR A 149 9.82 -2.63 -6.52
CA THR A 149 9.50 -1.99 -5.24
C THR A 149 9.24 -3.03 -4.15
N PHE A 150 8.51 -4.11 -4.47
CA PHE A 150 8.28 -5.21 -3.52
C PHE A 150 9.56 -6.02 -3.28
N ARG A 151 10.35 -6.29 -4.32
CA ARG A 151 11.66 -6.95 -4.17
C ARG A 151 12.57 -6.18 -3.22
N LYS A 152 12.68 -4.85 -3.40
CA LYS A 152 13.46 -3.95 -2.55
C LYS A 152 12.88 -3.86 -1.14
N ALA A 153 11.56 -3.78 -0.99
CA ALA A 153 10.91 -3.78 0.32
C ALA A 153 11.27 -5.04 1.12
N ASN A 154 11.29 -6.23 0.49
CA ASN A 154 11.75 -7.48 1.13
C ASN A 154 13.23 -7.48 1.54
N GLN A 155 14.07 -6.62 0.97
CA GLN A 155 15.46 -6.45 1.39
C GLN A 155 15.58 -5.49 2.59
N ILE A 156 14.66 -4.53 2.70
CA ILE A 156 14.67 -3.46 3.72
C ILE A 156 13.99 -3.92 5.00
N TYR A 157 12.86 -4.61 4.88
CA TYR A 157 12.03 -5.03 6.01
C TYR A 157 12.12 -6.55 6.21
N GLU A 158 12.13 -6.99 7.48
CA GLU A 158 12.22 -8.41 7.83
C GLU A 158 10.95 -9.20 7.45
N PRO A 159 9.72 -8.74 7.76
CA PRO A 159 8.52 -9.38 7.25
C PRO A 159 8.39 -9.19 5.73
N PRO A 160 7.92 -10.22 5.01
CA PRO A 160 7.83 -10.12 3.56
C PRO A 160 6.67 -9.22 3.11
N CYS A 161 6.98 -8.36 2.13
CA CYS A 161 6.04 -7.66 1.26
C CYS A 161 5.92 -8.41 -0.07
N LEU A 162 4.82 -9.12 -0.29
CA LEU A 162 4.63 -9.97 -1.46
C LEU A 162 3.70 -9.31 -2.49
N ALA A 163 4.05 -9.42 -3.77
CA ALA A 163 3.15 -9.08 -4.87
C ALA A 163 2.71 -10.35 -5.59
N LEU A 164 1.47 -10.77 -5.35
CA LEU A 164 0.84 -11.90 -6.02
C LEU A 164 0.05 -11.38 -7.23
N MET A 165 0.76 -11.27 -8.35
CA MET A 165 0.19 -10.80 -9.61
C MET A 165 -0.53 -11.93 -10.34
N PHE A 166 -1.58 -11.58 -11.08
CA PHE A 166 -2.38 -12.54 -11.85
C PHE A 166 -2.93 -11.92 -13.13
N THR A 167 -3.09 -12.74 -14.14
CA THR A 167 -3.89 -12.50 -15.35
C THR A 167 -5.24 -13.21 -15.22
N GLU A 168 -6.15 -13.00 -16.16
CA GLU A 168 -7.40 -13.76 -16.21
C GLU A 168 -7.18 -15.28 -16.32
N GLU A 169 -6.08 -15.72 -16.95
CA GLU A 169 -5.83 -17.15 -17.20
C GLU A 169 -5.38 -17.91 -15.96
N ASP A 170 -4.72 -17.24 -14.99
CA ASP A 170 -4.17 -17.87 -13.80
C ASP A 170 -4.81 -17.34 -12.49
N HIS A 171 -5.89 -16.56 -12.57
CA HIS A 171 -6.60 -16.02 -11.41
C HIS A 171 -6.94 -17.09 -10.34
N ASP A 172 -7.47 -18.24 -10.73
CA ASP A 172 -7.88 -19.29 -9.80
C ASP A 172 -6.68 -19.94 -9.08
N ASP A 173 -5.56 -20.13 -9.80
CA ASP A 173 -4.30 -20.61 -9.23
C ASP A 173 -3.75 -19.61 -8.21
N LYS A 174 -3.74 -18.32 -8.58
CA LYS A 174 -3.26 -17.24 -7.71
C LYS A 174 -4.18 -17.06 -6.50
N THR A 175 -5.48 -17.25 -6.65
CA THR A 175 -6.44 -17.24 -5.53
C THR A 175 -6.19 -18.39 -4.55
N THR A 176 -5.95 -19.60 -5.06
CA THR A 176 -5.55 -20.75 -4.24
C THR A 176 -4.24 -20.47 -3.50
N ARG A 177 -3.31 -19.77 -4.15
CA ARG A 177 -2.05 -19.37 -3.52
C ARG A 177 -2.24 -18.31 -2.44
N LEU A 178 -3.13 -17.33 -2.65
CA LEU A 178 -3.50 -16.35 -1.62
C LEU A 178 -4.11 -17.03 -0.40
N ALA A 179 -5.02 -18.01 -0.60
CA ALA A 179 -5.57 -18.81 0.49
C ALA A 179 -4.48 -19.54 1.28
N SER A 180 -3.52 -20.14 0.56
CA SER A 180 -2.38 -20.82 1.18
C SER A 180 -1.54 -19.88 2.05
N LEU A 181 -1.34 -18.62 1.63
CA LEU A 181 -0.65 -17.61 2.43
C LEU A 181 -1.44 -17.22 3.69
N CYS A 182 -2.77 -17.10 3.57
CA CYS A 182 -3.65 -16.83 4.72
C CYS A 182 -3.57 -17.99 5.73
N ASN A 183 -3.66 -19.23 5.26
CA ASN A 183 -3.54 -20.43 6.09
C ASN A 183 -2.15 -20.52 6.75
N TRP A 184 -1.07 -20.22 6.02
CA TRP A 184 0.28 -20.13 6.59
C TRP A 184 0.36 -19.11 7.72
N ALA A 185 -0.20 -17.90 7.52
CA ALA A 185 -0.12 -16.82 8.49
C ALA A 185 -0.89 -17.14 9.79
N VAL A 186 -2.09 -17.73 9.65
CA VAL A 186 -2.96 -18.05 10.80
C VAL A 186 -2.51 -19.32 11.51
N ASN A 187 -2.19 -20.38 10.78
CA ASN A 187 -1.91 -21.70 11.37
C ASN A 187 -0.41 -21.93 11.63
N GLY A 188 0.47 -21.07 11.12
CA GLY A 188 1.92 -21.30 11.12
C GLY A 188 2.35 -22.48 10.24
N ASP A 189 1.49 -22.92 9.30
CA ASP A 189 1.76 -24.09 8.47
C ASP A 189 2.76 -23.78 7.35
N GLN A 190 3.96 -24.34 7.44
CA GLN A 190 5.09 -24.14 6.52
C GLN A 190 4.86 -24.71 5.10
N ASN A 191 3.75 -25.39 4.82
CA ASN A 191 3.50 -25.98 3.50
C ASN A 191 3.20 -24.95 2.39
N GLY A 192 2.84 -23.71 2.73
CA GLY A 192 2.74 -22.59 1.79
C GLY A 192 4.08 -21.88 1.60
N SER A 193 4.89 -22.27 0.60
CA SER A 193 6.23 -21.64 0.47
C SER A 193 6.16 -20.18 0.00
N MET A 194 6.44 -19.22 0.89
CA MET A 194 6.70 -17.82 0.49
C MET A 194 7.74 -17.70 -0.63
N GLU A 195 8.62 -18.69 -0.73
CA GLU A 195 9.65 -18.86 -1.75
C GLU A 195 9.10 -18.77 -3.19
N THR A 196 7.98 -19.44 -3.52
CA THR A 196 7.45 -19.42 -4.90
C THR A 196 6.84 -18.07 -5.29
N VAL A 197 6.25 -17.35 -4.33
CA VAL A 197 5.72 -16.00 -4.58
C VAL A 197 6.87 -15.03 -4.80
N SER A 198 7.93 -15.15 -3.99
CA SER A 198 9.16 -14.37 -4.13
C SER A 198 9.81 -14.58 -5.50
N GLN A 199 9.89 -15.83 -5.99
CA GLN A 199 10.44 -16.14 -7.32
C GLN A 199 9.70 -15.46 -8.48
N THR A 200 8.37 -15.31 -8.42
CA THR A 200 7.62 -14.66 -9.50
C THR A 200 7.93 -13.16 -9.56
N VAL A 201 7.99 -12.52 -8.40
CA VAL A 201 8.38 -11.10 -8.29
C VAL A 201 9.83 -10.91 -8.74
N GLU A 202 10.74 -11.79 -8.32
CA GLU A 202 12.14 -11.78 -8.73
C GLU A 202 12.29 -11.85 -10.25
N ASN A 203 11.57 -12.75 -10.92
CA ASN A 203 11.66 -12.91 -12.38
C ASN A 203 11.17 -11.69 -13.17
N ILE A 204 10.18 -10.94 -12.66
CA ILE A 204 9.71 -9.71 -13.31
C ILE A 204 10.64 -8.55 -12.98
N ALA A 205 11.15 -8.52 -11.75
CA ALA A 205 12.06 -7.50 -11.28
C ALA A 205 13.43 -7.55 -11.98
N THR A 206 13.86 -8.69 -12.52
CA THR A 206 15.14 -8.78 -13.27
C THR A 206 15.19 -7.88 -14.50
N ASP A 207 14.05 -7.50 -15.07
CA ASP A 207 13.96 -6.57 -16.20
C ASP A 207 13.84 -5.09 -15.75
N PHE A 208 14.01 -4.81 -14.46
CA PHE A 208 13.94 -3.45 -13.95
C PHE A 208 15.16 -2.62 -14.38
N GLU A 209 14.88 -1.59 -15.16
CA GLU A 209 15.85 -0.56 -15.51
C GLU A 209 15.58 0.71 -14.68
N PRO A 210 16.50 1.13 -13.78
CA PRO A 210 16.32 2.35 -12.98
C PRO A 210 16.00 3.60 -13.80
N GLU A 211 16.52 3.68 -15.02
CA GLU A 211 16.26 4.80 -15.92
C GLU A 211 14.80 4.87 -16.40
N SER A 212 14.06 3.77 -16.37
CA SER A 212 12.66 3.72 -16.79
C SER A 212 11.75 4.55 -15.87
N ILE A 213 12.06 4.63 -14.57
CA ILE A 213 11.34 5.47 -13.62
C ILE A 213 11.84 6.92 -13.63
N LEU A 214 13.13 7.14 -13.95
CA LEU A 214 13.70 8.49 -14.05
C LEU A 214 13.37 9.19 -15.37
N LYS A 215 13.07 8.45 -16.44
CA LYS A 215 12.81 8.98 -17.78
C LYS A 215 11.46 8.51 -18.34
N THR A 216 10.89 9.31 -19.23
CA THR A 216 9.75 8.93 -20.06
C THR A 216 10.21 8.05 -21.21
N LYS A 217 9.27 7.39 -21.93
CA LYS A 217 9.57 6.61 -23.15
C LYS A 217 10.35 7.42 -24.22
N ASN A 218 10.24 8.75 -24.20
CA ASN A 218 10.96 9.66 -25.11
C ASN A 218 12.32 10.13 -24.55
N GLY A 219 12.82 9.53 -23.47
CA GLY A 219 14.10 9.88 -22.83
C GLY A 219 14.09 11.18 -22.01
N ARG A 220 12.96 11.90 -21.94
CA ARG A 220 12.85 13.11 -21.09
C ARG A 220 12.80 12.69 -19.62
N ARG A 221 13.54 13.39 -18.76
CA ARG A 221 13.46 13.20 -17.31
C ARG A 221 12.02 13.38 -16.82
N ARG A 222 11.57 12.53 -15.91
CA ARG A 222 10.29 12.69 -15.25
C ARG A 222 10.37 13.85 -14.29
N SER A 223 9.29 14.61 -14.23
CA SER A 223 9.27 15.84 -13.46
C SER A 223 8.99 15.62 -11.98
N TRP A 224 8.78 14.40 -11.53
CA TRP A 224 8.34 14.10 -10.17
C TRP A 224 9.40 13.41 -9.31
N ILE A 225 10.55 13.04 -9.88
CA ILE A 225 11.65 12.39 -9.17
C ILE A 225 12.99 12.90 -9.69
N ARG A 226 13.93 13.08 -8.77
CA ARG A 226 15.35 13.32 -9.04
C ARG A 226 16.17 12.44 -8.09
N VAL A 227 17.23 11.82 -8.61
CA VAL A 227 18.15 11.01 -7.81
C VAL A 227 19.54 11.62 -7.98
N ASP A 228 20.14 11.99 -6.86
CA ASP A 228 21.51 12.48 -6.75
C ASP A 228 22.32 11.50 -5.87
N ASP A 229 23.59 11.81 -5.60
CA ASP A 229 24.47 10.90 -4.86
C ASP A 229 24.02 10.69 -3.41
N ASP A 230 23.66 11.79 -2.72
CA ASP A 230 23.34 11.77 -1.28
C ASP A 230 21.83 11.76 -0.97
N TYR A 231 20.98 12.03 -1.96
CA TYR A 231 19.53 12.19 -1.75
C TYR A 231 18.71 11.74 -2.96
N VAL A 232 17.47 11.33 -2.68
CA VAL A 232 16.39 11.18 -3.67
C VAL A 232 15.33 12.23 -3.37
N THR A 233 14.96 13.02 -4.38
CA THR A 233 13.91 14.05 -4.26
C THR A 233 12.64 13.59 -4.95
N SER A 234 11.57 13.39 -4.18
CA SER A 234 10.20 13.30 -4.71
C SER A 234 9.62 14.71 -4.85
N ILE A 235 9.04 15.02 -6.01
CA ILE A 235 8.65 16.38 -6.40
C ILE A 235 7.13 16.42 -6.68
N PRO A 236 6.29 16.52 -5.64
CA PRO A 236 4.87 16.80 -5.81
C PRO A 236 4.63 18.10 -6.56
N GLY A 237 3.86 18.01 -7.65
CA GLY A 237 3.56 19.16 -8.51
C GLY A 237 2.07 19.43 -8.74
N PRO A 238 1.17 19.27 -7.75
CA PRO A 238 -0.22 19.69 -7.95
C PRO A 238 -0.26 21.21 -8.18
N ASN A 239 -1.23 21.68 -8.97
CA ASN A 239 -1.39 23.12 -9.20
C ASN A 239 -2.24 23.73 -8.06
N PRO A 240 -1.82 24.85 -7.42
CA PRO A 240 -2.57 25.49 -6.34
C PRO A 240 -3.98 25.95 -6.74
N ASP A 241 -4.24 26.20 -8.02
CA ASP A 241 -5.54 26.66 -8.53
C ASP A 241 -6.53 25.51 -8.78
N ARG A 242 -6.17 24.26 -8.45
CA ARG A 242 -7.06 23.10 -8.67
C ARG A 242 -8.26 23.16 -7.72
N GLN A 243 -9.46 23.04 -8.28
CA GLN A 243 -10.70 22.95 -7.50
C GLN A 243 -10.66 21.85 -6.42
N GLY A 244 -9.89 20.77 -6.65
CA GLY A 244 -9.77 19.67 -5.71
C GLY A 244 -9.23 20.03 -4.32
N TRP A 245 -8.57 21.18 -4.13
CA TRP A 245 -8.17 21.64 -2.79
C TRP A 245 -9.37 21.94 -1.88
N HIS A 246 -10.52 22.29 -2.48
CA HIS A 246 -11.74 22.59 -1.74
C HIS A 246 -12.71 21.42 -1.67
N THR A 247 -12.57 20.42 -2.56
CA THR A 247 -13.59 19.38 -2.76
C THR A 247 -13.09 17.97 -2.52
N LYS A 248 -11.77 17.72 -2.58
CA LYS A 248 -11.20 16.40 -2.30
C LYS A 248 -10.58 16.41 -0.91
N GLY A 249 -10.95 15.42 -0.09
CA GLY A 249 -10.38 15.25 1.25
C GLY A 249 -8.83 15.21 1.25
N THR A 250 -8.23 14.64 0.20
CA THR A 250 -6.76 14.53 0.05
C THR A 250 -6.07 15.78 -0.53
N GLY A 251 -6.80 16.86 -0.84
CA GLY A 251 -6.20 18.08 -1.39
C GLY A 251 -5.54 17.94 -2.78
N ASN A 252 -5.83 16.92 -3.59
CA ASN A 252 -5.01 16.58 -4.78
C ASN A 252 -3.56 16.17 -4.45
N LEU A 253 -3.28 15.77 -3.21
CA LEU A 253 -2.01 15.16 -2.86
C LEU A 253 -1.92 13.69 -3.30
N ASP A 254 -3.02 13.09 -3.71
CA ASP A 254 -3.04 11.78 -4.34
C ASP A 254 -2.44 11.83 -5.77
N PRO A 255 -1.43 11.00 -6.13
CA PRO A 255 -0.85 9.85 -5.41
C PRO A 255 0.55 10.07 -4.80
N TYR A 256 0.89 11.31 -4.45
CA TYR A 256 2.28 11.71 -4.13
C TYR A 256 2.92 11.02 -2.92
N PRO A 257 2.22 10.70 -1.80
CA PRO A 257 2.83 9.94 -0.70
C PRO A 257 3.34 8.58 -1.16
N GLY A 258 2.53 7.88 -1.96
CA GLY A 258 2.91 6.62 -2.57
C GLY A 258 4.13 6.74 -3.48
N MET A 259 4.19 7.80 -4.27
CA MET A 259 5.35 8.08 -5.12
C MET A 259 6.61 8.39 -4.31
N ALA A 260 6.49 9.13 -3.22
CA ALA A 260 7.60 9.43 -2.32
C ALA A 260 8.13 8.13 -1.70
N LYS A 261 7.25 7.28 -1.16
CA LYS A 261 7.67 6.02 -0.56
C LYS A 261 8.27 5.05 -1.57
N MET A 262 7.71 4.96 -2.77
CA MET A 262 8.30 4.19 -3.86
C MET A 262 9.70 4.69 -4.25
N SER A 263 9.88 6.02 -4.32
CA SER A 263 11.20 6.63 -4.60
C SER A 263 12.22 6.30 -3.52
N GLU A 264 11.80 6.35 -2.26
CA GLU A 264 12.62 5.98 -1.11
C GLU A 264 13.05 4.52 -1.20
N VAL A 265 12.10 3.58 -1.32
CA VAL A 265 12.38 2.14 -1.38
C VAL A 265 13.33 1.78 -2.53
N LEU A 266 13.12 2.37 -3.72
CA LEU A 266 13.92 2.04 -4.90
C LEU A 266 15.31 2.67 -4.90
N PHE A 267 15.48 3.87 -4.32
CA PHE A 267 16.69 4.67 -4.52
C PHE A 267 17.41 5.10 -3.25
N ALA A 268 16.78 5.01 -2.08
CA ALA A 268 17.39 5.41 -0.81
C ALA A 268 18.15 4.28 -0.12
N TYR A 269 17.97 3.02 -0.53
CA TYR A 269 18.57 1.85 0.11
C TYR A 269 19.52 1.11 -0.84
N ASN A 270 20.56 0.46 -0.31
CA ASN A 270 21.45 -0.43 -1.06
C ASN A 270 20.85 -1.84 -1.22
N GLU A 271 21.64 -2.82 -1.66
CA GLU A 271 21.17 -4.21 -1.81
C GLU A 271 21.08 -4.95 -0.46
N GLU A 272 21.79 -4.45 0.54
CA GLU A 272 21.81 -4.95 1.91
C GLU A 272 20.67 -4.39 2.78
N GLY A 273 19.82 -3.52 2.22
CA GLY A 273 18.72 -2.88 2.93
C GLY A 273 19.14 -1.70 3.82
N GLU A 274 20.39 -1.23 3.71
CA GLU A 274 20.88 -0.07 4.46
C GLU A 274 20.52 1.24 3.74
N LYS A 275 20.03 2.23 4.51
CA LYS A 275 19.71 3.56 3.98
C LYS A 275 21.01 4.31 3.63
N ILE A 276 21.19 4.63 2.36
CA ILE A 276 22.36 5.30 1.78
C ILE A 276 22.07 6.70 1.21
N ARG A 277 20.79 7.09 1.11
CA ARG A 277 20.38 8.43 0.69
C ARG A 277 19.23 8.94 1.55
N ASP A 278 19.14 10.25 1.69
CA ASP A 278 18.00 10.91 2.32
C ASP A 278 16.84 11.05 1.31
N LEU A 279 15.60 10.91 1.79
CA LEU A 279 14.40 11.26 1.04
C LEU A 279 14.06 12.73 1.27
N ARG A 280 14.14 13.51 0.20
CA ARG A 280 13.65 14.88 0.15
C ARG A 280 12.28 14.93 -0.50
N ILE A 281 11.40 15.76 0.04
CA ILE A 281 10.14 16.12 -0.60
C ILE A 281 10.16 17.59 -0.98
N PHE A 282 9.90 17.90 -2.25
CA PHE A 282 9.81 19.27 -2.75
C PHE A 282 8.45 19.58 -3.38
N PHE A 283 7.63 20.36 -2.68
CA PHE A 283 6.36 20.85 -3.22
C PHE A 283 6.59 21.97 -4.24
N ARG A 284 6.76 21.60 -5.51
CA ARG A 284 7.19 22.51 -6.58
C ARG A 284 6.33 23.77 -6.73
N ASN A 285 5.02 23.63 -6.60
CA ASN A 285 4.07 24.72 -6.89
C ASN A 285 3.36 25.25 -5.64
N LEU A 286 3.65 24.71 -4.46
CA LEU A 286 2.96 25.06 -3.22
C LEU A 286 3.96 25.70 -2.26
N PRO A 287 3.75 26.96 -1.85
CA PRO A 287 4.59 27.59 -0.84
C PRO A 287 4.29 26.99 0.54
N ARG A 288 5.20 27.21 1.50
CA ARG A 288 5.04 26.70 2.87
C ARG A 288 3.76 27.18 3.55
N ASP A 289 3.38 28.42 3.29
CA ASP A 289 2.20 29.08 3.85
C ASP A 289 0.92 28.82 3.03
N PHE A 290 0.94 27.87 2.09
CA PHE A 290 -0.26 27.51 1.32
C PHE A 290 -1.40 27.15 2.27
N TRP A 291 -2.53 27.87 2.15
CA TRP A 291 -3.65 27.84 3.09
C TRP A 291 -4.11 26.42 3.45
N TRP A 292 -4.13 25.52 2.47
CA TRP A 292 -4.60 24.15 2.69
C TRP A 292 -3.68 23.38 3.64
N PHE A 293 -2.36 23.57 3.59
CA PHE A 293 -1.43 22.96 4.55
C PHE A 293 -1.64 23.45 5.97
N GLN A 294 -2.01 24.73 6.14
CA GLN A 294 -2.27 25.33 7.45
C GLN A 294 -3.61 24.85 8.04
N GLU A 295 -4.62 24.67 7.19
CA GLU A 295 -5.95 24.23 7.61
C GLU A 295 -6.04 22.71 7.82
N ASN A 296 -5.17 21.93 7.17
CA ASN A 296 -5.24 20.48 7.08
C ASN A 296 -3.91 19.80 7.50
N GLU A 297 -3.28 20.30 8.56
CA GLU A 297 -1.96 19.82 9.01
C GLU A 297 -1.96 18.32 9.38
N GLU A 298 -3.11 17.83 9.85
CA GLU A 298 -3.37 16.43 10.26
C GLU A 298 -4.00 15.59 9.14
N GLU A 299 -4.22 16.16 7.95
CA GLU A 299 -4.71 15.37 6.82
C GLU A 299 -3.67 14.31 6.44
N LEU A 300 -4.16 13.09 6.21
CA LEU A 300 -3.37 11.89 6.06
C LEU A 300 -2.25 12.07 5.03
N TYR A 301 -2.58 12.47 3.80
CA TYR A 301 -1.61 12.54 2.72
C TYR A 301 -0.55 13.59 3.01
N TYR A 302 -0.89 14.73 3.60
CA TYR A 302 0.10 15.71 4.01
C TYR A 302 0.97 15.23 5.18
N ARG A 303 0.36 14.59 6.17
CA ARG A 303 1.07 13.97 7.30
C ARG A 303 2.09 12.93 6.81
N LEU A 304 1.71 12.06 5.88
CA LEU A 304 2.62 11.06 5.30
C LEU A 304 3.80 11.68 4.57
N MET A 305 3.59 12.79 3.85
CA MET A 305 4.71 13.50 3.22
C MET A 305 5.71 14.04 4.25
N LYS A 306 5.23 14.50 5.42
CA LYS A 306 6.11 14.93 6.52
C LYS A 306 6.79 13.73 7.20
N GLU A 307 6.08 12.62 7.34
CA GLU A 307 6.57 11.42 8.02
C GLU A 307 7.63 10.67 7.21
N PHE A 308 7.46 10.59 5.88
CA PHE A 308 8.41 9.87 5.01
C PHE A 308 9.70 10.66 4.77
N ALA A 309 9.61 11.99 4.72
CA ALA A 309 10.73 12.85 4.36
C ALA A 309 11.75 12.99 5.50
N ASP A 310 13.03 12.89 5.16
CA ASP A 310 14.11 13.38 6.01
C ASP A 310 14.15 14.93 5.98
N GLU A 311 13.85 15.52 4.82
CA GLU A 311 13.76 16.97 4.64
C GLU A 311 12.60 17.38 3.70
N ILE A 312 11.92 18.48 4.03
CA ILE A 312 10.80 19.01 3.25
C ILE A 312 11.08 20.44 2.76
N TYR A 313 10.82 20.67 1.48
CA TYR A 313 11.01 21.95 0.79
C TYR A 313 9.72 22.37 0.10
N TYR A 314 9.52 23.67 -0.02
CA TYR A 314 8.34 24.27 -0.63
C TYR A 314 8.75 25.24 -1.75
N ALA A 315 7.80 25.65 -2.58
CA ALA A 315 8.07 26.46 -3.77
C ALA A 315 8.83 27.77 -3.47
N ASP A 316 8.56 28.39 -2.32
CA ASP A 316 9.20 29.62 -1.83
C ASP A 316 10.63 29.41 -1.31
N GLN A 317 11.13 28.16 -1.33
CA GLN A 317 12.49 27.77 -0.96
C GLN A 317 13.25 27.09 -2.12
N SER A 318 12.82 27.34 -3.35
CA SER A 318 13.43 26.71 -4.54
C SER A 318 14.90 27.05 -4.76
N ASP A 319 15.42 28.08 -4.11
CA ASP A 319 16.84 28.42 -4.08
C ASP A 319 17.68 27.52 -3.15
N GLN A 320 17.03 26.79 -2.24
CA GLN A 320 17.66 25.91 -1.26
C GLN A 320 17.80 24.46 -1.76
N ILE A 321 17.23 24.16 -2.93
CA ILE A 321 17.21 22.81 -3.49
C ILE A 321 17.52 22.87 -4.99
N ASP A 322 18.48 22.05 -5.43
CA ASP A 322 18.77 21.90 -6.84
C ASP A 322 17.77 20.91 -7.44
N VAL A 323 16.76 21.42 -8.16
CA VAL A 323 15.68 20.62 -8.76
C VAL A 323 15.55 20.90 -10.24
#